data_AF-A0A484X2H8-F1
#
_entry.id   AF-A0A484X2H8-F1
#
_cell.length_a   1.000
_cell.length_b   1.000
_cell.length_c   1.000
_cell.angle_alpha   90.00
_cell.angle_beta   90.00
_cell.angle_gamma   90.00
#
_symmetry.space_group_name_H-M   'P 1'
#
loop_
_entity.id
_entity.type
_entity.pdbx_description
1 polymer ?
#
loop_
_entity_poly.entity_id
_entity_poly.type
_entity_poly.pdbx_seq_one_letter_code
_entity_poly.pdbx_strand_id
1 'polypeptide(L)'
;MTRTLLVNGEGVSAESHPLFNVYQIVLQAQLAAISAIRPGVRCQQVDDAARRVITEAGYGDYFGHNTGHAIGIEVHEDPRFSPRDTTTLQPGMLLTVEPGIYLPGQGGVRIEDVVLVTPQGAEVLYAMPKTVLLTGEA
;
A
#
# COMPACT_ATOMS: atom_id res chain seq x y z
N MET A 1 0.59 -5.43 -8.78
CA MET A 1 1.12 -6.11 -7.57
C MET A 1 2.57 -5.71 -7.37
N THR A 2 2.89 -5.27 -6.16
CA THR A 2 4.23 -4.86 -5.72
C THR A 2 4.52 -5.51 -4.38
N ARG A 3 5.71 -6.11 -4.28
CA ARG A 3 6.30 -6.61 -3.02
C ARG A 3 7.72 -6.10 -2.95
N THR A 4 8.11 -5.61 -1.78
CA THR A 4 9.51 -5.27 -1.51
C THR A 4 10.11 -6.44 -0.74
N LEU A 5 11.10 -7.12 -1.32
CA LEU A 5 11.76 -8.28 -0.71
C LEU A 5 13.14 -7.87 -0.23
N LEU A 6 13.66 -8.57 0.78
CA LEU A 6 15.03 -8.43 1.25
C LEU A 6 15.90 -9.50 0.57
N VAL A 7 16.94 -9.07 -0.14
CA VAL A 7 17.88 -10.03 -0.75
C VAL A 7 18.64 -10.77 0.35
N ASN A 8 18.59 -12.10 0.33
CA ASN A 8 19.24 -12.94 1.33
C ASN A 8 20.77 -12.94 1.14
N GLY A 9 21.51 -13.15 2.23
CA GLY A 9 22.97 -13.17 2.25
C GLY A 9 23.52 -13.42 3.66
N GLU A 10 24.82 -13.69 3.75
CA GLU A 10 25.49 -13.95 5.03
C GLU A 10 25.34 -12.76 5.99
N GLY A 11 24.83 -13.01 7.20
CA GLY A 11 24.64 -11.98 8.23
C GLY A 11 23.49 -11.00 7.96
N VAL A 12 22.69 -11.18 6.91
CA VAL A 12 21.53 -10.33 6.63
C VAL A 12 20.37 -10.72 7.54
N SER A 13 19.78 -9.74 8.21
CA SER A 13 18.50 -9.87 8.93
C SER A 13 17.58 -8.71 8.60
N ALA A 14 16.27 -8.93 8.72
CA ALA A 14 15.29 -7.89 8.41
C ALA A 14 15.45 -6.68 9.32
N GLU A 15 15.54 -6.91 10.63
CA GLU A 15 15.56 -5.88 11.68
C GLU A 15 16.83 -5.02 11.65
N SER A 16 17.93 -5.55 11.10
CA SER A 16 19.19 -4.81 10.96
C SER A 16 19.24 -3.91 9.72
N HIS A 17 18.31 -4.09 8.77
CA HIS A 17 18.32 -3.31 7.53
C HIS A 17 17.98 -1.82 7.83
N PRO A 18 18.73 -0.84 7.28
CA PRO A 18 18.49 0.58 7.56
C PRO A 18 17.07 1.08 7.25
N LEU A 19 16.40 0.44 6.28
CA LEU A 19 15.01 0.75 5.89
C LEU A 19 13.95 -0.12 6.57
N PHE A 20 14.30 -0.93 7.58
CA PHE A 20 13.32 -1.78 8.26
C PHE A 20 12.14 -0.97 8.84
N ASN A 21 12.43 0.14 9.52
CA ASN A 21 11.39 1.01 10.06
C ASN A 21 10.51 1.64 8.95
N VAL A 22 11.12 2.06 7.84
CA VAL A 22 10.39 2.56 6.66
C VAL A 22 9.46 1.49 6.11
N TYR A 23 9.93 0.24 6.05
CA TYR A 23 9.11 -0.89 5.63
C TYR A 23 7.89 -1.07 6.53
N GLN A 24 8.08 -1.06 7.85
CA GLN A 24 6.98 -1.22 8.81
C GLN A 24 5.95 -0.09 8.69
N ILE A 25 6.39 1.15 8.47
CA ILE A 25 5.50 2.29 8.25
C ILE A 25 4.66 2.09 6.98
N VAL A 26 5.28 1.67 5.87
CA VAL A 26 4.57 1.39 4.61
C VAL A 26 3.57 0.24 4.79
N LEU A 27 3.96 -0.83 5.47
CA LEU A 27 3.07 -1.95 5.79
C LEU A 27 1.87 -1.48 6.63
N GLN A 28 2.10 -0.69 7.69
CA GLN A 28 1.04 -0.15 8.52
C GLN A 28 0.10 0.77 7.73
N ALA A 29 0.64 1.63 6.87
CA ALA A 29 -0.13 2.53 6.02
C ALA A 29 -1.02 1.73 5.03
N GLN A 30 -0.47 0.67 4.43
CA GLN A 30 -1.19 -0.19 3.52
C GLN A 30 -2.36 -0.91 4.21
N LEU A 31 -2.12 -1.48 5.40
CA LEU A 31 -3.15 -2.15 6.19
C LEU A 31 -4.24 -1.16 6.67
N ALA A 32 -3.85 0.07 7.01
CA ALA A 32 -4.80 1.12 7.39
C ALA A 32 -5.71 1.52 6.21
N ALA A 33 -5.16 1.69 5.01
CA ALA A 33 -5.96 1.94 3.81
C ALA A 33 -6.89 0.78 3.47
N ILE A 34 -6.42 -0.47 3.48
CA ILE A 34 -7.29 -1.64 3.27
C ILE A 34 -8.44 -1.68 4.29
N SER A 35 -8.14 -1.40 5.57
CA SER A 35 -9.15 -1.38 6.63
C SER A 35 -10.19 -0.26 6.47
N ALA A 36 -9.88 0.79 5.72
CA ALA A 36 -10.80 1.88 5.42
C ALA A 36 -11.79 1.54 4.29
N ILE A 37 -11.51 0.52 3.47
CA ILE A 37 -12.33 0.15 2.31
C ILE A 37 -13.62 -0.54 2.76
N ARG A 38 -14.74 0.10 2.44
CA ARG A 38 -16.10 -0.46 2.53
C ARG A 38 -17.06 0.39 1.70
N PRO A 39 -18.26 -0.13 1.34
CA PRO A 39 -19.26 0.65 0.64
C PRO A 39 -19.58 1.98 1.35
N GLY A 40 -19.75 3.04 0.58
CA GLY A 40 -20.09 4.37 1.10
C GLY A 40 -18.89 5.24 1.51
N VAL A 41 -17.67 4.70 1.59
CA VAL A 41 -16.45 5.48 1.84
C VAL A 41 -16.01 6.17 0.54
N ARG A 42 -15.57 7.43 0.63
CA ARG A 42 -15.00 8.17 -0.51
C ARG A 42 -13.55 7.76 -0.75
N CYS A 43 -13.12 7.70 -2.00
CA CYS A 43 -11.75 7.31 -2.36
C CYS A 43 -10.66 8.13 -1.64
N GLN A 44 -10.85 9.44 -1.46
CA GLN A 44 -9.92 10.28 -0.70
C GLN A 44 -9.77 9.88 0.78
N GLN A 45 -10.77 9.23 1.39
CA GLN A 45 -10.69 8.78 2.78
C GLN A 45 -9.81 7.53 2.91
N VAL A 46 -9.73 6.72 1.86
CA VAL A 46 -8.80 5.59 1.79
C VAL A 46 -7.37 6.08 1.58
N ASP A 47 -7.17 7.09 0.73
CA ASP A 47 -5.86 7.75 0.60
C ASP A 47 -5.40 8.38 1.91
N ASP A 48 -6.27 9.12 2.58
CA ASP A 48 -6.00 9.74 3.88
C ASP A 48 -5.58 8.71 4.93
N ALA A 49 -6.21 7.53 4.95
CA ALA A 49 -5.87 6.46 5.90
C ALA A 49 -4.41 5.99 5.78
N ALA A 50 -3.89 5.80 4.57
CA ALA A 50 -2.47 5.48 4.36
C ALA A 50 -1.57 6.70 4.56
N ARG A 51 -1.94 7.82 3.94
CA ARG A 51 -1.12 9.04 3.92
C ARG A 51 -0.89 9.61 5.31
N ARG A 52 -1.90 9.55 6.19
CA ARG A 52 -1.78 9.99 7.58
C ARG A 52 -0.77 9.17 8.35
N VAL A 53 -0.77 7.84 8.23
CA VAL A 53 0.24 6.97 8.87
C VAL A 53 1.66 7.35 8.45
N ILE A 54 1.88 7.56 7.15
CA ILE A 54 3.19 7.95 6.61
C ILE A 54 3.60 9.36 7.08
N THR A 55 2.65 10.30 7.11
CA THR A 55 2.90 11.69 7.48
C THR A 55 3.18 11.83 8.98
N GLU A 56 2.40 11.16 9.84
CA GLU A 56 2.61 11.12 11.29
C GLU A 56 3.95 10.47 11.67
N ALA A 57 4.44 9.55 10.84
CA ALA A 57 5.78 8.96 10.99
C ALA A 57 6.92 9.87 10.48
N GLY A 58 6.60 11.07 9.95
CA GLY A 58 7.59 12.04 9.48
C GLY A 58 8.03 11.85 8.03
N TYR A 59 7.35 11.03 7.24
CA TYR A 59 7.74 10.69 5.85
C TYR A 59 6.78 11.23 4.78
N GLY A 60 5.91 12.19 5.12
CA GLY A 60 4.88 12.73 4.21
C GLY A 60 5.44 13.22 2.87
N ASP A 61 6.56 13.95 2.90
CA ASP A 61 7.22 14.49 1.70
C ASP A 61 7.80 13.41 0.77
N TYR A 62 7.94 12.17 1.26
CA TYR A 62 8.49 11.04 0.53
C TYR A 62 7.41 10.10 -0.05
N PHE A 63 6.13 10.46 0.09
CA PHE A 63 4.99 9.74 -0.50
C PHE A 63 4.26 10.60 -1.56
N GLY A 64 4.91 10.74 -2.71
CA GLY A 64 4.52 11.67 -3.78
C GLY A 64 3.46 11.18 -4.79
N HIS A 65 2.87 10.01 -4.61
CA HIS A 65 1.85 9.47 -5.51
C HIS A 65 0.54 9.15 -4.78
N ASN A 66 -0.50 8.77 -5.54
CA ASN A 66 -1.79 8.31 -5.01
C ASN A 66 -1.62 7.00 -4.23
N THR A 67 -2.49 6.75 -3.26
CA THR A 67 -2.56 5.47 -2.55
C THR A 67 -2.99 4.31 -3.45
N GLY A 68 -3.61 4.58 -4.60
CA GLY A 68 -3.95 3.55 -5.57
C GLY A 68 -4.88 4.04 -6.68
N HIS A 69 -5.25 3.12 -7.56
CA HIS A 69 -6.09 3.35 -8.73
C HIS A 69 -7.02 2.17 -9.00
N ALA A 70 -8.13 2.38 -9.70
CA ALA A 70 -8.95 1.28 -10.16
C ALA A 70 -8.21 0.46 -11.23
N ILE A 71 -8.63 -0.80 -11.38
CA ILE A 71 -8.07 -1.76 -12.32
C ILE A 71 -9.17 -2.63 -12.93
N GLY A 72 -9.08 -2.88 -14.23
CA GLY A 72 -10.06 -3.65 -14.98
C GLY A 72 -9.48 -4.17 -16.28
N ILE A 73 -10.01 -3.68 -17.40
CA ILE A 73 -9.45 -3.95 -18.73
C ILE A 73 -8.12 -3.21 -18.86
N GLU A 74 -8.06 -1.98 -18.36
CA GLU A 74 -6.85 -1.19 -18.30
C GLU A 74 -6.18 -1.32 -16.92
N VAL A 75 -4.85 -1.15 -16.91
CA VAL A 75 -4.08 -1.18 -15.66
C VAL A 75 -4.49 -0.02 -14.75
N HIS A 76 -4.71 1.17 -15.32
CA HIS A 76 -5.08 2.37 -14.56
C HIS A 76 -6.43 2.89 -15.03
N GLU A 77 -7.48 2.57 -14.29
CA GLU A 77 -8.83 3.08 -14.49
C GLU A 77 -9.20 4.08 -13.37
N ASP A 78 -10.36 4.70 -13.50
CA ASP A 78 -10.98 5.49 -12.42
C ASP A 78 -11.98 4.61 -11.63
N PRO A 79 -12.22 4.90 -10.34
CA PRO A 79 -11.71 6.04 -9.56
C PRO A 79 -10.30 5.82 -8.99
N ARG A 80 -9.76 6.82 -8.30
CA ARG A 80 -8.41 6.82 -7.70
C ARG A 80 -8.45 7.02 -6.20
N PHE A 81 -7.66 6.25 -5.44
CA PHE A 81 -7.36 6.61 -4.05
C PHE A 81 -6.36 7.77 -4.03
N SER A 82 -6.87 8.98 -4.24
CA SER A 82 -6.11 10.23 -4.25
C SER A 82 -6.70 11.25 -3.27
N PRO A 83 -5.94 12.26 -2.84
CA PRO A 83 -6.44 13.27 -1.89
C PRO A 83 -7.71 14.02 -2.34
N ARG A 84 -7.97 14.05 -3.66
CA ARG A 84 -9.04 14.87 -4.27
C ARG A 84 -10.22 14.06 -4.78
N ASP A 85 -10.12 12.74 -4.89
CA ASP A 85 -11.18 11.93 -5.48
C ASP A 85 -12.30 11.67 -4.46
N THR A 86 -13.47 12.24 -4.73
CA THR A 86 -14.66 12.13 -3.87
C THR A 86 -15.59 10.98 -4.26
N THR A 87 -15.20 10.14 -5.23
CA THR A 87 -16.02 9.00 -5.67
C THR A 87 -16.31 8.07 -4.51
N THR A 88 -17.58 7.67 -4.37
CA THR A 88 -18.03 6.79 -3.30
C THR A 88 -17.85 5.34 -3.73
N LEU A 89 -17.13 4.54 -2.94
CA LEU A 89 -16.92 3.13 -3.19
C LEU A 89 -18.22 2.35 -3.18
N GLN A 90 -18.38 1.47 -4.17
CA GLN A 90 -19.50 0.55 -4.32
C GLN A 90 -19.00 -0.89 -4.43
N PRO A 91 -19.78 -1.88 -3.99
CA PRO A 91 -19.46 -3.29 -4.20
C PRO A 91 -19.20 -3.60 -5.68
N GLY A 92 -18.20 -4.42 -5.96
CA GLY A 92 -17.78 -4.80 -7.32
C GLY A 92 -16.69 -3.91 -7.91
N MET A 93 -16.34 -2.78 -7.29
CA MET A 93 -15.15 -2.02 -7.68
C MET A 93 -13.87 -2.76 -7.27
N LEU A 94 -12.85 -2.74 -8.14
CA LEU A 94 -11.50 -3.23 -7.84
C LEU A 94 -10.51 -2.08 -7.92
N LEU A 95 -9.70 -1.92 -6.87
CA LEU A 95 -8.66 -0.90 -6.83
C LEU A 95 -7.37 -1.43 -6.20
N THR A 96 -6.25 -0.87 -6.60
CA THR A 96 -4.96 -1.08 -5.94
C THR A 96 -4.92 -0.33 -4.61
N VAL A 97 -4.17 -0.86 -3.64
CA VAL A 97 -3.76 -0.16 -2.42
C VAL A 97 -2.25 -0.31 -2.28
N GLU A 98 -1.52 0.74 -2.62
CA GLU A 98 -0.09 0.73 -2.90
C GLU A 98 0.72 1.90 -2.32
N PRO A 99 0.53 2.31 -1.06
CA PRO A 99 1.34 3.39 -0.50
C PRO A 99 2.83 3.04 -0.52
N GLY A 100 3.68 4.06 -0.60
CA GLY A 100 5.13 3.87 -0.65
C GLY A 100 5.91 5.09 -0.16
N ILE A 101 7.12 4.84 0.31
CA ILE A 101 8.08 5.86 0.75
C ILE A 101 9.35 5.71 -0.08
N TYR A 102 9.85 6.82 -0.64
CA TYR A 102 11.05 6.85 -1.48
C TYR A 102 12.05 7.88 -0.95
N LEU A 103 13.19 7.39 -0.47
CA LEU A 103 14.26 8.19 0.12
C LEU A 103 15.43 8.30 -0.88
N PRO A 104 15.68 9.48 -1.47
CA PRO A 104 16.78 9.68 -2.40
C PRO A 104 18.12 9.22 -1.81
N GLY A 105 18.86 8.41 -2.58
CA GLY A 105 20.16 7.87 -2.18
C GLY A 105 20.14 6.69 -1.19
N GLN A 106 18.97 6.29 -0.69
CA GLN A 106 18.83 5.15 0.25
C GLN A 106 18.00 4.01 -0.33
N GLY A 107 16.91 4.32 -1.04
CA GLY A 107 16.00 3.33 -1.61
C GLY A 107 14.54 3.67 -1.34
N GLY A 108 13.66 2.67 -1.38
CA GLY A 108 12.24 2.88 -1.09
C GLY A 108 11.50 1.57 -0.87
N VAL A 109 10.31 1.67 -0.30
CA VAL A 109 9.41 0.54 -0.04
C VAL A 109 8.04 0.88 -0.62
N ARG A 110 7.45 -0.07 -1.34
CA ARG A 110 6.04 -0.08 -1.72
C ARG A 110 5.48 -1.49 -1.56
N ILE A 111 4.24 -1.57 -1.08
CA ILE A 111 3.49 -2.82 -0.92
C ILE A 111 2.13 -2.60 -1.55
N GLU A 112 1.76 -3.41 -2.53
CA GLU A 112 0.53 -3.23 -3.31
C GLU A 112 -0.30 -4.50 -3.33
N ASP A 113 -1.58 -4.35 -2.98
CA ASP A 113 -2.61 -5.37 -3.23
C ASP A 113 -3.67 -4.84 -4.18
N VAL A 114 -4.28 -5.74 -4.97
CA VAL A 114 -5.59 -5.48 -5.60
C VAL A 114 -6.67 -5.90 -4.61
N VAL A 115 -7.62 -5.00 -4.39
CA VAL A 115 -8.68 -5.14 -3.40
C VAL A 115 -10.03 -5.00 -4.08
N LEU A 116 -10.89 -6.02 -3.89
CA LEU A 116 -12.29 -5.98 -4.28
C LEU A 116 -13.10 -5.33 -3.16
N VAL A 117 -13.90 -4.32 -3.50
CA VAL A 117 -14.94 -3.80 -2.60
C VAL A 117 -16.09 -4.80 -2.57
N THR A 118 -16.40 -5.35 -1.40
CA THR A 118 -17.51 -6.29 -1.20
C THR A 118 -18.70 -5.58 -0.55
N PRO A 119 -19.90 -6.19 -0.50
CA PRO A 119 -21.04 -5.60 0.21
C PRO A 119 -20.77 -5.39 1.72
N GLN A 120 -19.82 -6.11 2.31
CA GLN A 120 -19.50 -6.05 3.74
C GLN A 120 -18.21 -5.27 4.04
N GLY A 121 -17.37 -4.97 3.04
CA GLY A 121 -16.08 -4.33 3.26
C GLY A 121 -15.14 -4.50 2.08
N ALA A 122 -14.04 -5.19 2.31
CA ALA A 122 -12.94 -5.37 1.37
C ALA A 122 -12.48 -6.84 1.34
N GLU A 123 -12.12 -7.32 0.16
CA GLU A 123 -11.46 -8.61 -0.06
C GLU A 123 -10.12 -8.39 -0.76
N VAL A 124 -9.04 -8.85 -0.12
CA VAL A 124 -7.69 -8.78 -0.68
C VAL A 124 -7.47 -9.99 -1.58
N LEU A 125 -7.14 -9.76 -2.85
CA LEU A 125 -7.06 -10.84 -3.85
C LEU A 125 -5.71 -11.57 -3.88
N TYR A 126 -4.74 -11.13 -3.07
CA TYR A 126 -3.41 -11.72 -3.02
C TYR A 126 -3.15 -12.42 -1.67
N ALA A 127 -2.65 -13.65 -1.74
CA ALA A 127 -2.25 -14.43 -0.56
C ALA A 127 -0.77 -14.25 -0.18
N MET A 128 0.04 -13.64 -1.06
CA MET A 128 1.47 -13.44 -0.81
C MET A 128 1.68 -12.58 0.44
N PRO A 129 2.50 -13.02 1.41
CA PRO A 129 2.76 -12.25 2.62
C PRO A 129 3.28 -10.84 2.31
N LYS A 130 3.02 -9.94 3.24
CA LYS A 130 3.37 -8.51 3.14
C LYS A 130 4.49 -8.09 4.08
N THR A 131 4.83 -8.96 5.03
CA THR A 131 6.00 -8.79 5.90
C THR A 131 7.28 -8.85 5.08
N VAL A 132 8.40 -8.40 5.67
CA VAL A 132 9.71 -8.58 5.04
C VAL A 132 9.95 -10.08 4.82
N LEU A 133 10.27 -10.45 3.59
CA LEU A 133 10.65 -11.82 3.22
C LEU A 133 12.06 -11.80 2.64
N LEU A 134 12.87 -12.77 3.05
CA LEU A 134 14.15 -13.04 2.42
C LEU A 134 13.93 -13.74 1.07
N THR A 135 14.73 -13.40 0.07
CA THR A 135 14.71 -14.10 -1.23
C THR A 135 15.42 -15.45 -1.15
N GLY A 136 14.96 -16.45 -1.90
CA GLY A 136 15.58 -17.78 -1.92
C GLY A 136 15.22 -18.62 -0.69
N GLU A 137 15.77 -19.83 -0.62
CA GLU A 137 15.64 -20.71 0.55
C GLU A 137 16.85 -20.54 1.47
N ALA A 138 16.61 -20.59 2.78
CA ALA A 138 17.65 -20.80 3.79
C ALA A 138 17.83 -22.31 4.00
#